data_AF-A0A2J0MYH7-F1
#
_entry.id   AF-A0A2J0MYH7-F1
#
_cell.length_a   1.000
_cell.length_b   1.000
_cell.length_c   1.000
_cell.angle_alpha   90.00
_cell.angle_beta   90.00
_cell.angle_gamma   90.00
#
_symmetry.space_group_name_H-M   'P 1'
#
loop_
_entity.id
_entity.type
_entity.pdbx_description
1 polymer ?
#
loop_
_entity_poly.entity_id
_entity_poly.type
_entity_poly.pdbx_seq_one_letter_code
_entity_poly.pdbx_strand_id
1 'polypeptide(L)' 'MLKKLKKVLSLDNENRVSREEFMQLIQQKAYEIYEKRGCKSGNDLEDWLNAERLVKLGLG' A
#
# COMPACT_ATOMS: atom_id res chain seq x y z
N MET A 1 14.47 -0.23 -29.48
CA MET A 1 13.67 -1.41 -29.10
C MET A 1 13.60 -1.67 -27.58
N LEU A 2 13.72 -0.64 -26.71
CA LEU A 2 13.74 -0.84 -25.24
C LEU A 2 12.38 -0.64 -24.54
N LYS A 3 11.41 -0.01 -25.20
CA LYS A 3 10.07 0.25 -24.61
C LYS A 3 9.18 -1.01 -24.56
N LYS A 4 9.37 -1.93 -25.51
CA LYS A 4 8.59 -3.17 -25.61
C LYS A 4 9.00 -4.20 -24.55
N LEU A 5 10.27 -4.19 -24.14
CA LEU A 5 10.80 -5.14 -23.15
C LEU A 5 10.40 -4.81 -21.70
N LYS A 6 10.27 -3.52 -21.35
CA LYS A 6 9.70 -3.09 -20.05
C LYS A 6 8.24 -3.51 -19.88
N LYS A 7 7.45 -3.48 -20.96
CA LYS A 7 6.03 -3.85 -20.93
C LYS A 7 5.84 -5.36 -20.69
N VAL A 8 6.66 -6.20 -21.30
CA VAL A 8 6.57 -7.67 -21.16
C VAL A 8 7.02 -8.15 -19.78
N LEU A 9 7.94 -7.44 -19.10
CA LEU A 9 8.33 -7.77 -17.73
C LEU A 9 7.26 -7.40 -16.67
N SER A 10 6.18 -6.71 -17.07
CA SER A 10 5.23 -6.09 -16.14
C SER A 10 3.80 -6.64 -16.25
N LEU A 11 3.57 -7.75 -16.95
CA LEU A 11 2.21 -8.18 -17.35
C LEU A 11 1.84 -9.62 -16.97
N ASP A 12 2.48 -10.20 -15.96
CA ASP A 12 2.15 -11.55 -15.49
C ASP A 12 1.90 -11.65 -13.98
N ASN A 13 1.44 -10.56 -13.33
CA ASN A 13 0.94 -10.61 -11.95
C ASN A 13 -0.56 -10.32 -11.88
N GLU A 14 -1.32 -10.82 -12.85
CA GLU A 14 -2.77 -10.88 -12.74
C GLU A 14 -3.14 -11.97 -11.72
N ASN A 15 -3.81 -11.54 -10.64
CA ASN A 15 -4.67 -12.34 -9.76
C ASN A 15 -4.15 -12.81 -8.39
N ARG A 16 -3.09 -12.20 -7.86
CA ARG A 16 -2.90 -12.09 -6.40
C ARG A 16 -2.37 -10.68 -6.12
N VAL A 17 -3.08 -9.89 -5.31
CA VAL A 17 -2.46 -8.72 -4.68
C VAL A 17 -1.21 -9.28 -3.98
N SER A 18 -0.03 -9.05 -4.56
CA SER A 18 1.19 -9.59 -3.98
C SER A 18 1.31 -8.99 -2.59
N ARG A 19 1.89 -9.74 -1.64
CA ARG A 19 2.06 -9.25 -0.26
C ARG A 19 2.71 -7.87 -0.24
N GLU A 20 3.57 -7.60 -1.21
CA GLU A 20 4.23 -6.32 -1.45
C GLU A 20 3.26 -5.19 -1.81
N GLU A 21 2.28 -5.44 -2.69
CA GLU A 21 1.26 -4.44 -3.08
C GLU A 21 0.34 -4.12 -1.91
N PHE A 22 -0.05 -5.15 -1.15
CA PHE A 22 -0.84 -4.97 0.06
C PHE A 22 -0.09 -4.14 1.12
N MET A 23 1.20 -4.44 1.34
CA MET A 23 2.05 -3.66 2.24
C MET A 23 2.24 -2.22 1.76
N GLN A 24 2.38 -1.98 0.45
CA GLN A 24 2.46 -0.63 -0.12
C GLN A 24 1.18 0.17 0.12
N LEU A 25 0.00 -0.43 -0.06
CA LEU A 25 -1.28 0.21 0.23
C LEU A 25 -1.41 0.59 1.70
N ILE A 26 -0.99 -0.30 2.61
CA ILE A 26 -1.00 -0.04 4.06
C ILE A 26 -0.03 1.09 4.39
N GLN A 27 1.19 1.06 3.85
CA GLN A 27 2.16 2.11 4.09
C GLN A 27 1.65 3.47 3.62
N GLN A 28 1.07 3.54 2.42
CA GLN A 28 0.53 4.77 1.88
C GLN A 28 -0.63 5.29 2.74
N LYS A 29 -1.52 4.40 3.19
CA LYS A 29 -2.63 4.78 4.08
C LYS A 29 -2.17 5.21 5.46
N ALA A 30 -1.17 4.54 6.05
CA ALA A 30 -0.61 4.90 7.35
C ALA A 30 0.03 6.29 7.30
N TYR A 31 0.76 6.59 6.23
CA TYR A 31 1.34 7.91 6.00
C TYR A 31 0.25 9.00 5.87
N GLU A 32 -0.81 8.73 5.11
CA GLU A 32 -1.94 9.66 4.96
C GLU A 32 -2.65 9.94 6.30
N ILE A 33 -2.76 8.93 7.18
CA ILE A 33 -3.30 9.06 8.54
C ILE A 33 -2.36 9.90 9.41
N TYR A 34 -1.06 9.62 9.36
CA TYR A 34 -0.03 10.35 10.10
C TYR A 34 -0.03 11.85 9.74
N GLU A 35 -0.10 12.18 8.44
CA GLU A 35 -0.20 13.57 7.97
C GLU A 35 -1.50 14.23 8.44
N LYS A 36 -2.65 13.55 8.31
CA LYS A 36 -3.94 14.09 8.76
C LYS A 36 -4.01 14.33 10.26
N ARG A 37 -3.28 13.54 11.04
CA ARG A 37 -3.19 13.67 12.50
C ARG A 37 -2.27 14.80 12.95
N GLY A 38 -1.55 15.42 12.02
CA GLY A 38 -0.61 16.51 12.30
C GLY A 38 0.78 16.01 12.73
N CYS A 39 1.24 14.90 12.14
CA CYS A 39 2.60 14.38 12.31
C CYS A 39 3.00 14.14 13.77
N LYS A 40 2.06 13.66 14.59
CA LYS A 40 2.32 13.33 15.99
C LYS A 40 3.04 11.98 16.09
N SER A 41 4.29 12.02 16.51
CA SER A 41 5.08 10.84 16.83
C SER A 41 4.49 10.09 18.04
N GLY A 42 4.51 8.76 18.02
CA GLY A 42 4.07 7.92 19.14
C GLY A 42 2.78 7.12 18.88
N ASN A 43 2.16 7.29 17.72
CA ASN A 43 1.02 6.48 17.30
C ASN A 43 1.26 5.76 15.97
N ASP A 44 2.51 5.64 15.55
CA ASP A 44 2.93 5.00 14.30
C ASP A 44 2.34 3.57 14.16
N LEU A 45 2.30 2.83 15.27
CA LEU A 45 1.72 1.48 15.32
C LEU A 45 0.19 1.49 15.14
N GLU A 46 -0.49 2.45 15.75
CA GLU A 46 -1.94 2.63 15.61
C GLU A 46 -2.32 3.08 14.20
N ASP A 47 -1.55 3.99 13.61
CA ASP A 47 -1.77 4.49 12.25
C ASP A 47 -1.56 3.35 11.24
N TRP A 48 -0.58 2.47 11.47
CA TRP A 48 -0.35 1.28 10.66
C TRP A 48 -1.48 0.23 10.80
N LEU A 49 -1.95 -0.05 12.02
CA LEU A 49 -3.07 -0.97 12.25
C LEU A 49 -4.39 -0.44 11.65
N ASN A 50 -4.65 0.86 11.76
CA ASN A 50 -5.80 1.49 11.12
C ASN A 50 -5.71 1.40 9.60
N ALA A 51 -4.54 1.66 9.03
CA ALA A 51 -4.30 1.50 7.61
C ALA A 51 -4.53 0.06 7.13
N GLU A 52 -4.01 -0.95 7.85
CA GLU A 52 -4.26 -2.37 7.54
C GLU A 52 -5.75 -2.68 7.51
N ARG A 53 -6.49 -2.22 8.52
CA ARG A 53 -7.93 -2.46 8.63
C ARG A 53 -8.71 -1.79 7.49
N LEU A 54 -8.33 -0.57 7.10
CA LEU A 54 -8.93 0.15 5.98
C LEU A 54 -8.67 -0.55 4.64
N VAL A 55 -7.43 -1.00 4.41
CA VAL A 55 -7.06 -1.72 3.19
C VAL A 55 -7.78 -3.07 3.12
N LYS A 56 -7.86 -3.81 4.22
CA LYS A 56 -8.66 -5.05 4.29
C LYS A 56 -10.14 -4.82 4.03
N LEU A 57 -10.72 -3.75 4.57
CA LEU A 57 -12.14 -3.44 4.40
C LEU A 57 -12.49 -3.05 2.96
N GLY A 58 -11.61 -2.33 2.27
CA GLY A 58 -11.80 -1.94 0.86
C GLY A 58 -11.55 -3.07 -0.15
N LEU A 59 -10.98 -4.19 0.29
CA LEU A 59 -10.73 -5.40 -0.51
C LEU A 59 -11.82 -6.48 -0.34
N GLY A 60 -12.83 -6.23 0.49
CA GLY A 60 -13.94 -7.15 0.79
C GLY A 60 -15.18 -6.93 -0.06
#